data_AF-A0A822XFB1-F1
#
_entry.id   AF-A0A822XFB1-F1
#
_cell.length_a   1.000
_cell.length_b   1.000
_cell.length_c   1.000
_cell.angle_alpha   90.00
_cell.angle_beta   90.00
_cell.angle_gamma   90.00
#
_symmetry.space_group_name_H-M   'P 1'
#
loop_
_entity.id
_entity.type
_entity.pdbx_description
1 polymer ?
#
loop_
_entity_poly.entity_id
_entity_poly.type
_entity_poly.pdbx_seq_one_letter_code
_entity_poly.pdbx_strand_id
1 'polypeptide(L)'
;MEHPLLIDYNGIPGWMFLLALGGISIAFFVYQVQKAIRLVLRGSSDPRTDAWFSRVVEVVTGWLGQKRVLEDRVAGGLHVLMFWGFLMLSSDMFDLATANWFSGSFLPKTLVGPWNGMVELGYTSAMIGCVAALTRRVVFTPEKLKGKSQLEGNAILLLIFTITTTSFVVESAEGPSQFWEPLGYLVAQVGVSDTFVIASYWMHMAAICCFLILIPLSKHMHLVMALPNVLFFDRTPMAKMRPLAVDESGMAVSLEELDIDTFGVSTFDQYTWRQLIDGWACTSCARCQDVCPAYESGKSLNPMQIVHDVRSYANEHAPILLSGETPDE
;
A
#
# COMPACT_ATOMS: atom_id res chain seq x y z
N MET A 1 32.12 -13.55 -3.61
CA MET A 1 32.23 -12.13 -3.25
C MET A 1 31.89 -11.96 -1.78
N GLU A 2 32.48 -11.00 -1.08
CA GLU A 2 32.01 -10.62 0.26
C GLU A 2 30.68 -9.86 0.17
N HIS A 3 29.75 -10.11 1.10
CA HIS A 3 28.44 -9.46 1.08
C HIS A 3 28.57 -7.93 1.25
N PRO A 4 27.81 -7.09 0.52
CA PRO A 4 27.95 -5.63 0.57
C PRO A 4 27.86 -5.00 1.97
N LEU A 5 27.10 -5.61 2.89
CA LEU A 5 27.02 -5.15 4.29
C LEU A 5 28.30 -5.34 5.10
N LEU A 6 29.17 -6.26 4.68
CA LEU A 6 30.43 -6.61 5.36
C LEU A 6 31.63 -5.85 4.77
N ILE A 7 31.47 -5.28 3.58
CA ILE A 7 32.50 -4.47 2.92
C ILE A 7 32.73 -3.16 3.70
N ASP A 8 34.01 -2.78 3.84
CA ASP A 8 34.41 -1.49 4.39
C ASP A 8 34.48 -0.42 3.28
N TYR A 9 33.73 0.67 3.45
CA TYR A 9 33.70 1.81 2.54
C TYR A 9 34.38 3.01 3.20
N ASN A 10 35.69 3.17 2.96
CA ASN A 10 36.50 4.28 3.50
C ASN A 10 36.44 4.38 5.04
N GLY A 11 36.52 3.24 5.74
CA GLY A 11 36.48 3.14 7.20
C GLY A 11 35.07 3.05 7.80
N ILE A 12 34.04 2.95 6.96
CA ILE A 12 32.66 2.77 7.38
C ILE A 12 32.15 1.42 6.85
N PRO A 13 31.83 0.46 7.73
CA PRO A 13 31.20 -0.80 7.32
C PRO A 13 29.85 -0.62 6.63
N GLY A 14 29.57 -1.45 5.63
CA GLY A 14 28.30 -1.48 4.89
C GLY A 14 27.05 -1.45 5.78
N TRP A 15 27.00 -2.27 6.83
CA TRP A 15 25.86 -2.35 7.75
C TRP A 15 25.50 -1.01 8.41
N MET A 16 26.46 -0.09 8.61
CA MET A 16 26.18 1.24 9.16
C MET A 16 25.36 2.09 8.18
N PHE A 17 25.63 1.99 6.87
CA PHE A 17 24.81 2.65 5.85
C PHE A 17 23.40 2.12 5.82
N LEU A 18 23.23 0.79 5.92
CA LEU A 18 21.90 0.18 6.00
C LEU A 18 21.15 0.65 7.25
N LEU A 19 21.80 0.69 8.42
CA LEU A 19 21.16 1.19 9.64
C LEU A 19 20.75 2.65 9.53
N ALA A 20 21.58 3.51 8.94
CA ALA A 20 21.23 4.92 8.74
C ALA A 20 20.06 5.07 7.76
N LEU A 21 20.17 4.47 6.57
CA LEU A 21 19.17 4.57 5.50
C LEU A 21 17.84 3.91 5.88
N GLY A 22 17.92 2.67 6.37
CA GLY A 22 16.78 1.89 6.85
C GLY A 22 16.16 2.52 8.10
N GLY A 23 16.98 2.95 9.07
CA GLY A 23 16.50 3.60 10.28
C GLY A 23 15.73 4.89 10.01
N ILE A 24 16.26 5.76 9.15
CA ILE A 24 15.58 7.02 8.77
C ILE A 24 14.27 6.73 8.04
N SER A 25 14.28 5.83 7.04
CA SER A 25 13.07 5.53 6.25
C SER A 25 11.99 4.84 7.08
N ILE A 26 12.35 3.88 7.93
CA ILE A 26 11.43 3.20 8.85
C ILE A 26 10.88 4.19 9.89
N ALA A 27 11.72 5.01 10.51
CA ALA A 27 11.27 6.00 11.49
C ALA A 27 10.27 6.99 10.87
N PHE A 28 10.55 7.48 9.66
CA PHE A 28 9.64 8.35 8.92
C PHE A 28 8.32 7.65 8.59
N PHE A 29 8.38 6.42 8.06
CA PHE A 29 7.20 5.62 7.76
C PHE A 29 6.32 5.43 8.99
N VAL A 30 6.91 4.99 10.10
CA VAL A 30 6.21 4.76 11.37
C VAL A 30 5.59 6.05 11.88
N TYR A 31 6.32 7.17 11.87
CA TYR A 31 5.81 8.47 12.28
C TYR A 31 4.57 8.88 11.47
N GLN A 32 4.61 8.74 10.14
CA GLN A 32 3.50 9.11 9.28
C GLN A 32 2.29 8.18 9.42
N VAL A 33 2.51 6.88 9.58
CA VAL A 33 1.45 5.91 9.86
C VAL A 33 0.79 6.22 11.21
N GLN A 34 1.58 6.51 12.25
CA GLN A 34 1.05 6.91 13.55
C GLN A 34 0.25 8.22 13.47
N LYS A 35 0.72 9.22 12.72
CA LYS A 35 -0.02 10.45 12.46
C LYS A 35 -1.38 10.14 11.82
N ALA A 36 -1.40 9.34 10.77
CA ALA A 36 -2.63 8.95 10.07
C ALA A 36 -3.60 8.19 10.99
N ILE A 37 -3.10 7.23 11.78
CA ILE A 37 -3.92 6.49 12.77
C ILE A 37 -4.51 7.45 13.80
N ARG A 38 -3.72 8.37 14.37
CA ARG A 38 -4.22 9.33 15.36
C ARG A 38 -5.30 10.23 14.78
N LEU A 39 -5.14 10.70 13.55
CA LEU A 39 -6.16 11.50 12.86
C LEU A 39 -7.44 10.71 12.61
N VAL A 40 -7.33 9.46 12.14
CA VAL A 40 -8.48 8.56 11.99
C VAL A 40 -9.22 8.35 13.32
N LEU A 41 -8.48 8.17 14.41
CA LEU A 41 -9.05 7.94 15.74
C LEU A 41 -9.66 9.19 16.38
N ARG A 42 -9.55 10.38 15.76
CA ARG A 42 -10.32 11.57 16.15
C ARG A 42 -11.78 11.49 15.75
N GLY A 43 -12.12 10.62 14.80
CA GLY A 43 -13.50 10.45 14.37
C GLY A 43 -14.39 9.88 15.48
N SER A 44 -15.69 10.16 15.35
CA SER A 44 -16.73 9.67 16.26
C SER A 44 -16.76 8.14 16.35
N SER A 45 -17.28 7.64 17.48
CA SER A 45 -17.35 6.20 17.75
C SER A 45 -18.23 5.48 16.73
N ASP A 46 -17.72 4.38 16.18
CA ASP A 46 -18.49 3.46 15.33
C ASP A 46 -18.14 2.02 15.73
N PRO A 47 -18.92 1.38 16.62
CA PRO A 47 -18.60 0.05 17.11
C PRO A 47 -18.81 -1.00 16.01
N ARG A 48 -17.70 -1.54 15.49
CA ARG A 48 -17.67 -2.52 14.38
C ARG A 48 -16.91 -3.80 14.72
N THR A 49 -16.85 -4.19 15.99
CA THR A 49 -16.09 -5.35 16.48
C THR A 49 -16.91 -6.65 16.57
N ASP A 50 -18.02 -6.73 15.84
CA ASP A 50 -18.94 -7.85 15.81
C ASP A 50 -18.69 -8.82 14.63
N ALA A 51 -19.27 -10.02 14.70
CA ALA A 51 -19.26 -11.05 13.63
C ALA A 51 -17.88 -11.33 12.99
N TRP A 52 -16.89 -11.68 13.80
CA TRP A 52 -15.52 -11.98 13.36
C TRP A 52 -15.42 -12.96 12.19
N PHE A 53 -16.27 -13.98 12.13
CA PHE A 53 -16.25 -14.95 11.04
C PHE A 53 -16.48 -14.28 9.67
N SER A 54 -17.52 -13.44 9.53
CA SER A 54 -17.81 -12.78 8.26
C SER A 54 -16.72 -11.76 7.88
N ARG A 55 -16.10 -11.12 8.88
CA ARG A 55 -14.98 -10.18 8.67
C ARG A 55 -13.72 -10.89 8.18
N VAL A 56 -13.36 -12.01 8.79
CA VAL A 56 -12.22 -12.83 8.34
C VAL A 56 -12.48 -13.35 6.92
N VAL A 57 -13.70 -13.82 6.62
CA VAL A 57 -14.07 -14.22 5.25
C VAL A 57 -13.94 -13.05 4.27
N GLU A 58 -14.34 -11.83 4.65
CA GLU A 58 -14.16 -10.65 3.81
C GLU A 58 -12.68 -10.28 3.63
N VAL A 59 -11.83 -10.44 4.66
CA VAL A 59 -10.38 -10.25 4.51
C VAL A 59 -9.78 -11.28 3.55
N VAL A 60 -10.12 -12.56 3.71
CA VAL A 60 -9.59 -13.63 2.86
C VAL A 60 -10.08 -13.48 1.41
N THR A 61 -11.37 -13.22 1.20
CA THR A 61 -11.94 -13.14 -0.16
C THR A 61 -11.74 -11.77 -0.81
N GLY A 62 -11.79 -10.70 -0.02
CA GLY A 62 -11.75 -9.31 -0.47
C GLY A 62 -10.34 -8.74 -0.53
N TRP A 63 -9.57 -8.84 0.54
CA TRP A 63 -8.21 -8.29 0.62
C TRP A 63 -7.18 -9.24 0.00
N LEU A 64 -7.13 -10.49 0.46
CA LEU A 64 -6.16 -11.48 -0.06
C LEU A 64 -6.57 -12.00 -1.45
N GLY A 65 -7.84 -12.35 -1.62
CA GLY A 65 -8.41 -12.85 -2.88
C GLY A 65 -8.73 -11.76 -3.92
N GLN A 66 -8.65 -10.49 -3.55
CA GLN A 66 -8.83 -9.34 -4.45
C GLN A 66 -10.12 -9.32 -5.30
N LYS A 67 -11.21 -9.95 -4.82
CA LYS A 67 -12.45 -10.13 -5.60
C LYS A 67 -13.00 -8.83 -6.21
N ARG A 68 -12.94 -7.71 -5.48
CA ARG A 68 -13.41 -6.40 -5.94
C ARG A 68 -12.46 -5.76 -6.95
N VAL A 69 -11.15 -6.01 -6.83
CA VAL A 69 -10.15 -5.44 -7.75
C VAL A 69 -10.21 -6.15 -9.10
N LEU A 70 -10.48 -7.46 -9.08
CA LEU A 70 -10.64 -8.31 -10.27
C LEU A 70 -11.89 -8.02 -11.12
N GLU A 71 -12.79 -7.14 -10.67
CA GLU A 71 -13.91 -6.64 -11.48
C GLU A 71 -13.41 -5.94 -12.76
N ASP A 72 -12.28 -5.22 -12.69
CA ASP A 72 -11.53 -4.81 -13.87
C ASP A 72 -10.51 -5.91 -14.19
N ARG A 73 -10.82 -6.77 -15.16
CA ARG A 73 -9.99 -7.94 -15.49
C ARG A 73 -8.56 -7.57 -15.89
N VAL A 74 -8.38 -6.43 -16.55
CA VAL A 74 -7.05 -6.03 -17.06
C VAL A 74 -6.27 -5.35 -15.94
N ALA A 75 -6.78 -4.24 -15.41
CA ALA A 75 -6.05 -3.50 -14.38
C ALA A 75 -5.94 -4.32 -13.07
N GLY A 76 -6.99 -5.05 -12.72
CA GLY A 76 -7.02 -5.93 -11.56
C GLY A 76 -6.10 -7.12 -11.69
N GLY A 77 -6.02 -7.75 -12.87
CA GLY A 77 -5.06 -8.83 -13.12
C GLY A 77 -3.61 -8.39 -12.92
N LEU A 78 -3.24 -7.23 -13.46
CA LEU A 78 -1.90 -6.65 -13.25
C LEU A 78 -1.64 -6.32 -11.77
N HIS A 79 -2.65 -5.81 -11.06
CA HIS A 79 -2.54 -5.51 -9.64
C HIS A 79 -2.36 -6.78 -8.79
N VAL A 80 -3.09 -7.87 -9.10
CA VAL A 80 -2.95 -9.17 -8.42
C VAL A 80 -1.54 -9.73 -8.57
N LEU A 81 -0.96 -9.65 -9.77
CA LEU A 81 0.43 -10.08 -10.02
C LEU A 81 1.44 -9.33 -9.15
N MET A 82 1.29 -8.00 -9.06
CA MET A 82 2.14 -7.17 -8.19
C MET A 82 1.89 -7.48 -6.72
N PHE A 83 0.63 -7.50 -6.26
CA PHE A 83 0.29 -7.72 -4.86
C PHE A 83 0.80 -9.05 -4.32
N TRP A 84 0.53 -10.15 -5.01
CA TRP A 84 1.04 -11.47 -4.59
C TRP A 84 2.55 -11.56 -4.74
N GLY A 85 3.10 -10.90 -5.77
CA GLY A 85 4.54 -10.79 -5.93
C GLY A 85 5.21 -10.16 -4.71
N PHE A 86 4.72 -9.00 -4.29
CA PHE A 86 5.17 -8.29 -3.08
C PHE A 86 4.95 -9.10 -1.80
N LEU A 87 3.84 -9.84 -1.68
CA LEU A 87 3.58 -10.68 -0.51
C LEU A 87 4.62 -11.81 -0.39
N MET A 88 4.95 -12.47 -1.50
CA MET A 88 5.93 -13.56 -1.53
C MET A 88 7.36 -13.05 -1.30
N LEU A 89 7.78 -12.00 -2.01
CA LEU A 89 9.15 -11.43 -1.87
C LEU A 89 9.36 -10.68 -0.55
N SER A 90 8.31 -10.33 0.20
CA SER A 90 8.45 -9.59 1.47
C SER A 90 9.35 -10.31 2.48
N SER A 91 9.40 -11.64 2.43
CA SER A 91 10.26 -12.45 3.29
C SER A 91 11.75 -12.36 2.93
N ASP A 92 12.09 -12.00 1.69
CA ASP A 92 13.48 -11.82 1.25
C ASP A 92 14.16 -10.61 1.89
N MET A 93 13.36 -9.66 2.40
CA MET A 93 13.88 -8.52 3.17
C MET A 93 14.65 -8.97 4.41
N PHE A 94 14.31 -10.13 5.00
CA PHE A 94 15.07 -10.66 6.12
C PHE A 94 16.46 -11.11 5.69
N ASP A 95 16.62 -11.67 4.49
CA ASP A 95 17.91 -12.18 4.04
C ASP A 95 18.84 -11.05 3.63
N LEU A 96 18.34 -10.16 2.76
CA LEU A 96 19.08 -8.99 2.29
C LEU A 96 19.51 -8.04 3.42
N ALA A 97 18.66 -7.87 4.45
CA ALA A 97 18.97 -7.01 5.60
C ALA A 97 19.90 -7.68 6.63
N THR A 98 20.06 -9.01 6.59
CA THR A 98 20.87 -9.77 7.56
C THR A 98 22.12 -10.41 6.95
N ALA A 99 22.51 -10.02 5.74
CA ALA A 99 23.64 -10.61 5.02
C ALA A 99 23.54 -12.13 4.90
N ASN A 100 22.36 -12.61 4.51
CA ASN A 100 22.02 -14.02 4.29
C ASN A 100 22.04 -14.91 5.55
N TRP A 101 22.04 -14.28 6.74
CA TRP A 101 21.94 -15.02 8.00
C TRP A 101 20.59 -15.72 8.16
N PHE A 102 19.51 -15.12 7.66
CA PHE A 102 18.16 -15.67 7.77
C PHE A 102 18.03 -17.01 7.02
N SER A 103 18.41 -17.08 5.75
CA SER A 103 18.41 -18.30 4.94
C SER A 103 19.51 -19.27 5.36
N GLY A 104 20.69 -18.77 5.74
CA GLY A 104 21.84 -19.60 6.08
C GLY A 104 21.78 -20.27 7.46
N SER A 105 21.13 -19.64 8.45
CA SER A 105 21.15 -20.09 9.85
C SER A 105 19.77 -20.28 10.49
N PHE A 106 18.79 -19.44 10.15
CA PHE A 106 17.46 -19.49 10.78
C PHE A 106 16.50 -20.44 10.07
N LEU A 107 16.48 -20.42 8.73
CA LEU A 107 15.63 -21.32 7.94
C LEU A 107 16.16 -22.76 7.96
N PRO A 108 15.31 -23.77 8.20
CA PRO A 108 15.69 -25.17 8.01
C PRO A 108 16.16 -25.40 6.57
N LYS A 109 17.28 -26.09 6.39
CA LYS A 109 17.89 -26.34 5.06
C LYS A 109 16.93 -26.97 4.04
N THR A 110 15.93 -27.73 4.50
CA THR A 110 14.89 -28.35 3.65
C THR A 110 13.90 -27.33 3.08
N LEU A 111 13.75 -26.16 3.71
CA LEU A 111 12.84 -25.10 3.30
C LEU A 111 13.51 -24.03 2.45
N VAL A 112 14.84 -23.94 2.43
CA VAL A 112 15.58 -22.91 1.66
C VAL A 112 15.23 -22.96 0.18
N GLY A 113 15.31 -24.13 -0.47
CA GLY A 113 14.94 -24.26 -1.89
C GLY A 113 13.50 -23.83 -2.19
N PRO A 114 12.48 -24.42 -1.53
CA PRO A 114 11.09 -23.98 -1.67
C PRO A 114 10.86 -22.50 -1.38
N TRP A 115 11.57 -21.93 -0.41
CA TRP A 115 11.50 -20.51 -0.06
C TRP A 115 12.10 -19.63 -1.17
N ASN A 116 13.30 -19.96 -1.68
CA ASN A 116 13.89 -19.27 -2.83
C ASN A 116 12.94 -19.32 -4.04
N GLY A 117 12.33 -20.49 -4.33
CA GLY A 117 11.36 -20.62 -5.42
C GLY A 117 10.09 -19.77 -5.24
N MET A 118 9.62 -19.59 -4.01
CA MET A 118 8.51 -18.67 -3.71
C MET A 118 8.92 -17.21 -3.92
N VAL A 119 10.11 -16.82 -3.46
CA VAL A 119 10.66 -15.47 -3.62
C VAL A 119 10.89 -15.14 -5.10
N GLU A 120 11.50 -16.04 -5.86
CA GLU A 120 11.71 -15.96 -7.31
C GLU A 120 10.38 -15.81 -8.07
N LEU A 121 9.38 -16.62 -7.72
CA LEU A 121 8.03 -16.48 -8.28
C LEU A 121 7.45 -15.10 -7.95
N GLY A 122 7.71 -14.59 -6.75
CA GLY A 122 7.31 -13.27 -6.32
C GLY A 122 7.94 -12.15 -7.14
N TYR A 123 9.27 -12.19 -7.33
CA TYR A 123 9.99 -11.24 -8.17
C TYR A 123 9.51 -11.28 -9.60
N THR A 124 9.33 -12.47 -10.15
CA THR A 124 8.88 -12.68 -11.52
C THR A 124 7.46 -12.15 -11.73
N SER A 125 6.51 -12.49 -10.84
CA SER A 125 5.13 -12.03 -10.96
C SER A 125 5.01 -10.51 -10.80
N ALA A 126 5.72 -9.93 -9.82
CA ALA A 126 5.76 -8.48 -9.62
C ALA A 126 6.38 -7.75 -10.82
N MET A 127 7.47 -8.30 -11.40
CA MET A 127 8.10 -7.76 -12.60
C MET A 127 7.14 -7.75 -13.79
N ILE A 128 6.49 -8.88 -14.08
CA ILE A 128 5.53 -8.99 -15.19
C ILE A 128 4.38 -8.00 -15.00
N GLY A 129 3.78 -7.96 -13.81
CA GLY A 129 2.70 -7.02 -13.48
C GLY A 129 3.13 -5.57 -13.63
N CYS A 130 4.33 -5.24 -13.16
CA CYS A 130 4.92 -3.91 -13.22
C CYS A 130 5.21 -3.46 -14.65
N VAL A 131 5.90 -4.27 -15.45
CA VAL A 131 6.24 -3.97 -16.85
C VAL A 131 4.97 -3.79 -17.68
N ALA A 132 3.99 -4.67 -17.52
CA ALA A 132 2.72 -4.55 -18.22
C ALA A 132 1.92 -3.30 -17.77
N ALA A 133 1.91 -2.98 -16.48
CA ALA A 133 1.26 -1.78 -15.96
C ALA A 133 1.94 -0.49 -16.44
N LEU A 134 3.28 -0.45 -16.47
CA LEU A 134 4.07 0.68 -16.94
C LEU A 134 3.88 0.87 -18.45
N THR A 135 3.92 -0.22 -19.22
CA THR A 135 3.67 -0.20 -20.68
C THR A 135 2.27 0.31 -20.99
N ARG A 136 1.25 -0.19 -20.28
CA ARG A 136 -0.13 0.30 -20.40
C ARG A 136 -0.25 1.79 -20.05
N ARG A 137 0.56 2.30 -19.12
CA ARG A 137 0.48 3.68 -18.66
C ARG A 137 1.25 4.67 -19.53
N VAL A 138 2.37 4.26 -20.12
CA VAL A 138 3.26 5.14 -20.90
C VAL A 138 3.04 5.01 -22.41
N VAL A 139 2.84 3.78 -22.90
CA VAL A 139 2.71 3.49 -24.33
C VAL A 139 1.23 3.44 -24.76
N PHE A 140 0.39 2.75 -23.98
CA PHE A 140 -1.03 2.54 -24.30
C PHE A 140 -1.98 3.33 -23.37
N THR A 141 -1.64 4.60 -23.09
CA THR A 141 -2.31 5.43 -22.09
C THR A 141 -3.83 5.46 -22.26
N PRO A 142 -4.60 4.88 -21.33
CA PRO A 142 -6.06 4.87 -21.36
C PRO A 142 -6.63 6.29 -21.31
N GLU A 143 -7.79 6.50 -21.93
CA GLU A 143 -8.46 7.81 -21.97
C GLU A 143 -8.71 8.37 -20.56
N LYS A 144 -9.08 7.52 -19.60
CA LYS A 144 -9.28 7.90 -18.19
C LYS A 144 -8.05 8.51 -17.50
N LEU A 145 -6.84 8.27 -18.05
CA LEU A 145 -5.58 8.79 -17.53
C LEU A 145 -5.04 10.00 -18.30
N LYS A 146 -5.59 10.29 -19.50
CA LYS A 146 -5.16 11.44 -20.31
C LYS A 146 -5.49 12.74 -19.56
N GLY A 147 -4.51 13.66 -19.51
CA GLY A 147 -4.65 14.94 -18.83
C GLY A 147 -4.53 14.92 -17.30
N LYS A 148 -4.34 13.74 -16.68
CA LYS A 148 -4.10 13.61 -15.23
C LYS A 148 -2.62 13.38 -14.93
N SER A 149 -2.13 13.89 -13.80
CA SER A 149 -0.75 13.63 -13.36
C SER A 149 -0.51 12.12 -13.16
N GLN A 150 0.50 11.58 -13.84
CA GLN A 150 0.91 10.17 -13.74
C GLN A 150 2.20 9.98 -12.95
N LEU A 151 2.81 11.07 -12.47
CA LEU A 151 4.15 11.08 -11.88
C LEU A 151 4.29 10.10 -10.72
N GLU A 152 3.37 10.19 -9.75
CA GLU A 152 3.39 9.35 -8.57
C GLU A 152 3.26 7.85 -8.91
N GLY A 153 2.36 7.51 -9.84
CA GLY A 153 2.19 6.12 -10.29
C GLY A 153 3.41 5.60 -11.06
N ASN A 154 4.00 6.42 -11.92
CA ASN A 154 5.20 6.07 -12.68
C ASN A 154 6.41 5.91 -11.75
N ALA A 155 6.58 6.81 -10.79
CA ALA A 155 7.67 6.74 -9.82
C ALA A 155 7.63 5.43 -9.03
N ILE A 156 6.45 5.03 -8.55
CA ILE A 156 6.27 3.76 -7.83
C ILE A 156 6.54 2.57 -8.75
N LEU A 157 6.03 2.55 -9.99
CA LEU A 157 6.33 1.47 -10.93
C LEU A 157 7.82 1.38 -11.26
N LEU A 158 8.53 2.50 -11.38
CA LEU A 158 9.97 2.51 -11.59
C LEU A 158 10.74 1.97 -10.37
N LEU A 159 10.28 2.27 -9.15
CA LEU A 159 10.85 1.68 -7.93
C LEU A 159 10.62 0.17 -7.88
N ILE A 160 9.41 -0.30 -8.18
CA ILE A 160 9.10 -1.74 -8.24
C ILE A 160 9.99 -2.43 -9.28
N PHE A 161 10.09 -1.86 -10.48
CA PHE A 161 10.98 -2.37 -11.53
C PHE A 161 12.44 -2.42 -11.09
N THR A 162 12.91 -1.37 -10.38
CA THR A 162 14.27 -1.33 -9.85
C THR A 162 14.50 -2.43 -8.82
N ILE A 163 13.58 -2.58 -7.86
CA ILE A 163 13.61 -3.63 -6.83
C ILE A 163 13.70 -5.01 -7.49
N THR A 164 12.78 -5.35 -8.38
CA THR A 164 12.72 -6.69 -8.98
C THR A 164 13.90 -6.97 -9.93
N THR A 165 14.38 -5.98 -10.70
CA THR A 165 15.54 -6.17 -11.58
C THR A 165 16.83 -6.35 -10.79
N THR A 166 17.04 -5.54 -9.76
CA THR A 166 18.23 -5.62 -8.92
C THR A 166 18.27 -6.92 -8.12
N SER A 167 17.12 -7.47 -7.70
CA SER A 167 17.05 -8.77 -7.02
C SER A 167 17.67 -9.90 -7.86
N PHE A 168 17.29 -10.03 -9.13
CA PHE A 168 17.87 -11.06 -10.00
C PHE A 168 19.39 -10.89 -10.20
N VAL A 169 19.88 -9.65 -10.16
CA VAL A 169 21.32 -9.37 -10.24
C VAL A 169 22.03 -9.75 -8.94
N VAL A 170 21.46 -9.41 -7.78
CA VAL A 170 22.03 -9.78 -6.48
C VAL A 170 22.06 -11.29 -6.32
N GLU A 171 20.94 -11.96 -6.58
CA GLU A 171 20.79 -13.41 -6.53
C GLU A 171 21.79 -14.14 -7.44
N SER A 172 22.13 -13.57 -8.60
CA SER A 172 23.09 -14.17 -9.55
C SER A 172 24.48 -14.44 -8.96
N ALA A 173 24.87 -13.70 -7.91
CA ALA A 173 26.16 -13.85 -7.23
C ALA A 173 26.13 -14.85 -6.07
N GLU A 174 24.97 -15.41 -5.73
CA GLU A 174 24.76 -16.30 -4.57
C GLU A 174 24.77 -17.79 -4.92
N GLY A 175 25.01 -18.11 -6.20
CA GLY A 175 24.97 -19.49 -6.69
C GLY A 175 23.54 -20.03 -6.82
N PRO A 176 22.66 -19.34 -7.57
CA PRO A 176 21.24 -19.66 -7.67
C PRO A 176 21.00 -21.05 -8.26
N SER A 177 19.97 -21.73 -7.76
CA SER A 177 19.55 -23.03 -8.27
C SER A 177 18.83 -22.87 -9.61
N GLN A 178 19.24 -23.61 -10.65
CA GLN A 178 18.51 -23.64 -11.93
C GLN A 178 17.02 -24.04 -11.77
N PHE A 179 16.69 -24.83 -10.75
CA PHE A 179 15.32 -25.28 -10.51
C PHE A 179 14.48 -24.28 -9.71
N TRP A 180 15.02 -23.75 -8.60
CA TRP A 180 14.28 -22.84 -7.72
C TRP A 180 14.37 -21.37 -8.17
N GLU A 181 15.50 -20.97 -8.75
CA GLU A 181 15.86 -19.58 -9.08
C GLU A 181 16.31 -19.47 -10.56
N PRO A 182 15.48 -19.88 -11.53
CA PRO A 182 15.87 -19.92 -12.93
C PRO A 182 16.29 -18.57 -13.52
N LEU A 183 15.67 -17.45 -13.15
CA LEU A 183 16.04 -16.13 -13.67
C LEU A 183 17.34 -15.64 -13.07
N GLY A 184 17.56 -15.76 -11.76
CA GLY A 184 18.87 -15.51 -11.17
C GLY A 184 19.96 -16.36 -11.80
N TYR A 185 19.68 -17.65 -12.06
CA TYR A 185 20.59 -18.55 -12.76
C TYR A 185 20.89 -18.06 -14.19
N LEU A 186 19.89 -17.59 -14.94
CA LEU A 186 20.11 -17.02 -16.28
C LEU A 186 20.98 -15.75 -16.22
N VAL A 187 20.76 -14.88 -15.24
CA VAL A 187 21.60 -13.68 -15.03
C VAL A 187 23.02 -14.08 -14.66
N ALA A 188 23.21 -15.13 -13.85
CA ALA A 188 24.52 -15.65 -13.51
C ALA A 188 25.30 -16.15 -14.74
N GLN A 189 24.61 -16.75 -15.72
CA GLN A 189 25.24 -17.17 -16.99
C GLN A 189 25.72 -16.01 -17.86
N VAL A 190 25.14 -14.81 -17.71
CA VAL A 190 25.60 -13.61 -18.42
C VAL A 190 26.97 -13.15 -17.89
N GLY A 191 27.30 -13.47 -16.62
CA GLY A 191 28.58 -13.13 -16.01
C GLY A 191 28.69 -11.65 -15.64
N VAL A 192 27.78 -11.18 -14.78
CA VAL A 192 27.83 -9.81 -14.23
C VAL A 192 29.04 -9.61 -13.32
N SER A 193 29.62 -8.40 -13.31
CA SER A 193 30.78 -8.10 -12.46
C SER A 193 30.39 -7.90 -11.00
N ASP A 194 31.30 -8.23 -10.08
CA ASP A 194 31.09 -8.03 -8.64
C ASP A 194 30.71 -6.57 -8.30
N THR A 195 31.35 -5.61 -8.96
CA THR A 195 31.02 -4.18 -8.80
C THR A 195 29.57 -3.87 -9.17
N PHE A 196 29.07 -4.48 -10.25
CA PHE A 196 27.68 -4.27 -10.67
C PHE A 196 26.70 -4.88 -9.67
N VAL A 197 27.00 -6.06 -9.13
CA VAL A 197 26.18 -6.70 -8.11
C VAL A 197 26.14 -5.88 -6.82
N ILE A 198 27.28 -5.38 -6.34
CA ILE A 198 27.34 -4.49 -5.16
C ILE A 198 26.52 -3.22 -5.41
N ALA A 199 26.63 -2.62 -6.60
CA ALA A 199 25.84 -1.45 -6.96
C ALA A 199 24.33 -1.77 -7.01
N SER A 200 23.95 -2.92 -7.57
CA SER A 200 22.56 -3.39 -7.60
C SER A 200 22.00 -3.62 -6.21
N TYR A 201 22.79 -4.18 -5.28
CA TYR A 201 22.38 -4.32 -3.88
C TYR A 201 22.06 -2.97 -3.23
N TRP A 202 22.95 -1.98 -3.36
CA TRP A 202 22.71 -0.66 -2.78
C TRP A 202 21.57 0.08 -3.47
N MET A 203 21.42 -0.07 -4.78
CA MET A 203 20.28 0.45 -5.54
C MET A 203 18.97 -0.17 -5.07
N HIS A 204 18.96 -1.48 -4.80
CA HIS A 204 17.82 -2.20 -4.24
C HIS A 204 17.44 -1.64 -2.86
N MET A 205 18.40 -1.53 -1.95
CA MET A 205 18.19 -0.97 -0.60
C MET A 205 17.67 0.47 -0.65
N ALA A 206 18.26 1.30 -1.52
CA ALA A 206 17.81 2.68 -1.73
C ALA A 206 16.39 2.73 -2.30
N ALA A 207 16.04 1.85 -3.23
CA ALA A 207 14.70 1.78 -3.81
C ALA A 207 13.65 1.39 -2.77
N ILE A 208 13.93 0.41 -1.90
CA ILE A 208 13.02 0.05 -0.78
C ILE A 208 12.88 1.20 0.20
N CYS A 209 13.98 1.84 0.61
CA CYS A 209 13.92 2.94 1.57
C CYS A 209 13.16 4.15 1.00
N CYS A 210 13.33 4.44 -0.30
CA CYS A 210 12.52 5.43 -1.02
C CYS A 210 11.04 5.02 -1.05
N PHE A 211 10.75 3.75 -1.33
CA PHE A 211 9.39 3.21 -1.33
C PHE A 211 8.72 3.38 0.05
N LEU A 212 9.42 3.06 1.15
CA LEU A 212 8.95 3.27 2.52
C LEU A 212 8.60 4.74 2.81
N ILE A 213 9.39 5.69 2.33
CA ILE A 213 9.10 7.12 2.48
C ILE A 213 7.90 7.54 1.63
N LEU A 214 7.77 7.01 0.41
CA LEU A 214 6.69 7.37 -0.51
C LEU A 214 5.34 6.76 -0.14
N ILE A 215 5.28 5.59 0.50
CA ILE A 215 4.01 4.94 0.89
C ILE A 215 3.08 5.93 1.63
N PRO A 216 3.47 6.54 2.76
CA PRO A 216 2.56 7.41 3.51
C PRO A 216 2.30 8.76 2.86
N LEU A 217 3.19 9.22 1.98
CA LEU A 217 3.08 10.51 1.29
C LEU A 217 2.24 10.47 0.02
N SER A 218 1.89 9.28 -0.45
CA SER A 218 1.27 9.06 -1.75
C SER A 218 -0.10 8.37 -1.61
N LYS A 219 -0.74 8.02 -2.73
CA LYS A 219 -1.92 7.16 -2.75
C LYS A 219 -1.59 5.71 -2.36
N HIS A 220 -0.32 5.33 -2.24
CA HIS A 220 0.10 3.98 -1.82
C HIS A 220 -0.09 3.72 -0.33
N MET A 221 -0.49 4.73 0.46
CA MET A 221 -0.92 4.53 1.85
C MET A 221 -2.09 3.54 1.98
N HIS A 222 -2.81 3.28 0.88
CA HIS A 222 -3.78 2.20 0.80
C HIS A 222 -3.18 0.83 1.15
N LEU A 223 -1.88 0.59 0.91
CA LEU A 223 -1.22 -0.66 1.28
C LEU A 223 -1.35 -0.93 2.79
N VAL A 224 -1.27 0.12 3.60
CA VAL A 224 -1.40 0.06 5.06
C VAL A 224 -2.87 0.06 5.46
N MET A 225 -3.65 1.00 4.93
CA MET A 225 -5.01 1.27 5.42
C MET A 225 -6.09 0.40 4.77
N ALA A 226 -5.82 -0.32 3.68
CA ALA A 226 -6.81 -1.20 3.05
C ALA A 226 -7.17 -2.41 3.92
N LEU A 227 -6.21 -3.00 4.65
CA LEU A 227 -6.49 -4.14 5.52
C LEU A 227 -7.50 -3.79 6.64
N PRO A 228 -7.28 -2.74 7.48
CA PRO A 228 -8.28 -2.35 8.47
C PRO A 228 -9.59 -1.88 7.82
N ASN A 229 -9.52 -1.22 6.65
CA ASN A 229 -10.71 -0.80 5.91
C ASN A 229 -11.63 -1.98 5.52
N VAL A 230 -11.04 -3.06 5.01
CA VAL A 230 -11.73 -4.30 4.63
C VAL A 230 -12.19 -5.07 5.86
N LEU A 231 -11.34 -5.20 6.89
CA LEU A 231 -11.69 -5.90 8.13
C LEU A 231 -12.94 -5.28 8.80
N PHE A 232 -13.01 -3.95 8.84
CA PHE A 232 -14.10 -3.21 9.44
C PHE A 232 -15.15 -2.72 8.44
N PHE A 233 -15.37 -3.48 7.35
CA PHE A 233 -16.37 -3.15 6.34
C PHE A 233 -17.80 -3.06 6.89
N ASP A 234 -18.67 -2.36 6.15
CA ASP A 234 -20.09 -2.25 6.47
C ASP A 234 -20.86 -3.52 6.10
N ARG A 235 -21.53 -4.08 7.10
CA ARG A 235 -22.34 -5.30 6.98
C ARG A 235 -23.83 -5.01 6.83
N THR A 236 -24.24 -3.74 6.91
CA THR A 236 -25.63 -3.38 6.69
C THR A 236 -26.00 -3.52 5.21
N PRO A 237 -27.28 -3.79 4.90
CA PRO A 237 -27.74 -3.84 3.52
C PRO A 237 -27.43 -2.54 2.78
N MET A 238 -27.14 -2.64 1.48
CA MET A 238 -26.92 -1.47 0.64
C MET A 238 -28.13 -0.52 0.71
N ALA A 239 -27.86 0.78 0.62
CA ALA A 239 -28.83 1.88 0.75
C ALA A 239 -29.46 2.05 2.15
N LYS A 240 -29.02 1.30 3.18
CA LYS A 240 -29.39 1.61 4.56
C LYS A 240 -28.68 2.90 5.00
N MET A 241 -29.46 3.97 5.19
CA MET A 241 -28.97 5.23 5.73
C MET A 241 -29.11 5.26 7.26
N ARG A 242 -28.22 5.99 7.93
CA ARG A 242 -28.38 6.31 9.35
C ARG A 242 -29.43 7.42 9.49
N PRO A 243 -30.37 7.33 10.44
CA PRO A 243 -31.27 8.44 10.74
C PRO A 243 -30.48 9.70 11.11
N LEU A 244 -31.05 10.88 10.81
CA LEU A 244 -30.47 12.17 11.21
C LEU A 244 -30.49 12.35 12.73
N ALA A 245 -31.54 11.86 13.38
CA ALA A 245 -31.66 11.77 14.83
C ALA A 245 -32.41 10.48 15.22
N VAL A 246 -32.14 9.99 16.42
CA VAL A 246 -32.85 8.86 17.03
C VAL A 246 -33.40 9.28 18.39
N ASP A 247 -34.59 8.81 18.74
CA ASP A 247 -35.19 9.01 20.06
C ASP A 247 -34.58 8.07 21.12
N GLU A 248 -35.05 8.17 22.38
CA GLU A 248 -34.59 7.30 23.48
C GLU A 248 -34.86 5.81 23.24
N SER A 249 -35.83 5.48 22.37
CA SER A 249 -36.16 4.11 21.98
C SER A 249 -35.28 3.58 20.83
N GLY A 250 -34.43 4.44 20.25
CA GLY A 250 -33.58 4.13 19.11
C GLY A 250 -34.31 4.22 17.76
N MET A 251 -35.50 4.82 17.71
CA MET A 251 -36.28 5.01 16.49
C MET A 251 -35.94 6.34 15.84
N ALA A 252 -36.02 6.40 14.50
CA ALA A 252 -35.75 7.63 13.76
C ALA A 252 -36.80 8.70 14.09
N VAL A 253 -36.33 9.89 14.46
CA VAL A 253 -37.20 11.05 14.71
C VAL A 253 -37.81 11.53 13.39
N SER A 254 -39.09 11.88 13.40
CA SER A 254 -39.78 12.41 12.21
C SER A 254 -39.24 13.77 11.80
N LEU A 255 -39.39 14.16 10.53
CA LEU A 255 -38.93 15.48 10.05
C LEU A 255 -39.65 16.65 10.73
N GLU A 256 -40.87 16.44 11.21
CA GLU A 256 -41.70 17.45 11.89
C GLU A 256 -41.24 17.69 13.34
N GLU A 257 -40.64 16.68 13.96
CA GLU A 257 -40.12 16.69 15.33
C GLU A 257 -38.59 16.84 15.37
N LEU A 258 -37.95 16.98 14.21
CA LEU A 258 -36.51 17.05 14.09
C LEU A 258 -35.99 18.40 14.58
N ASP A 259 -35.43 18.42 15.78
CA ASP A 259 -34.79 19.61 16.37
C ASP A 259 -33.27 19.51 16.24
N ILE A 260 -32.75 19.72 15.02
CA ILE A 260 -31.30 19.77 14.75
C ILE A 260 -30.94 21.01 13.94
N ASP A 261 -29.92 21.73 14.39
CA ASP A 261 -29.44 22.95 13.73
C ASP A 261 -28.48 22.67 12.56
N THR A 262 -27.96 21.43 12.45
CA THR A 262 -26.96 21.06 11.45
C THR A 262 -27.30 19.74 10.79
N PHE A 263 -27.24 19.72 9.45
CA PHE A 263 -27.49 18.53 8.65
C PHE A 263 -26.17 17.93 8.16
N GLY A 264 -26.00 16.63 8.37
CA GLY A 264 -24.82 15.90 7.91
C GLY A 264 -23.59 16.15 8.78
N VAL A 265 -22.42 16.25 8.15
CA VAL A 265 -21.14 16.44 8.82
C VAL A 265 -20.65 17.86 8.56
N SER A 266 -20.48 18.65 9.61
CA SER A 266 -19.92 20.01 9.58
C SER A 266 -18.49 20.09 10.10
N THR A 267 -18.03 19.14 10.93
CA THR A 267 -16.66 19.13 11.48
C THR A 267 -15.98 17.77 11.29
N PHE A 268 -14.65 17.77 11.30
CA PHE A 268 -13.86 16.57 11.02
C PHE A 268 -14.13 15.41 11.99
N ASP A 269 -14.34 15.70 13.27
CA ASP A 269 -14.59 14.74 14.35
C ASP A 269 -16.00 14.12 14.33
N GLN A 270 -16.95 14.74 13.61
CA GLN A 270 -18.27 14.15 13.40
C GLN A 270 -18.23 12.96 12.43
N TYR A 271 -17.26 12.91 11.51
CA TYR A 271 -17.00 11.68 10.74
C TYR A 271 -16.64 10.56 11.70
N THR A 272 -17.19 9.37 11.48
CA THR A 272 -16.74 8.19 12.22
C THR A 272 -15.30 7.85 11.88
N TRP A 273 -14.57 7.25 12.82
CA TRP A 273 -13.24 6.71 12.54
C TRP A 273 -13.24 5.81 11.30
N ARG A 274 -14.32 5.05 11.07
CA ARG A 274 -14.44 4.22 9.88
C ARG A 274 -14.48 5.09 8.63
N GLN A 275 -15.33 6.10 8.53
CA GLN A 275 -15.36 6.99 7.37
C GLN A 275 -14.00 7.65 7.12
N LEU A 276 -13.29 8.05 8.18
CA LEU A 276 -11.96 8.68 8.05
C LEU A 276 -10.90 7.74 7.45
N ILE A 277 -10.95 6.42 7.72
CA ILE A 277 -10.02 5.45 7.11
C ILE A 277 -10.11 5.46 5.58
N ASP A 278 -11.29 5.75 5.00
CA ASP A 278 -11.45 5.77 3.54
C ASP A 278 -10.51 6.78 2.88
N GLY A 279 -10.20 7.90 3.55
CA GLY A 279 -9.26 8.91 3.07
C GLY A 279 -7.86 8.35 2.75
N TRP A 280 -7.35 7.46 3.60
CA TRP A 280 -6.03 6.84 3.41
C TRP A 280 -6.09 5.46 2.73
N ALA A 281 -7.26 4.84 2.65
CA ALA A 281 -7.47 3.59 1.90
C ALA A 281 -7.82 3.82 0.42
N CYS A 282 -8.24 5.03 0.04
CA CYS A 282 -8.58 5.38 -1.32
C CYS A 282 -7.38 5.20 -2.26
N THR A 283 -7.59 4.46 -3.35
CA THR A 283 -6.59 4.22 -4.41
C THR A 283 -6.72 5.16 -5.60
N SER A 284 -7.66 6.12 -5.53
CA SER A 284 -8.03 7.00 -6.64
C SER A 284 -8.42 6.22 -7.93
N CYS A 285 -9.08 5.07 -7.76
CA CYS A 285 -9.51 4.21 -8.87
C CYS A 285 -10.72 4.74 -9.67
N ALA A 286 -11.34 5.83 -9.21
CA ALA A 286 -12.51 6.49 -9.81
C ALA A 286 -13.80 5.66 -9.91
N ARG A 287 -13.88 4.42 -9.40
CA ARG A 287 -15.12 3.62 -9.48
C ARG A 287 -16.32 4.29 -8.82
N CYS A 288 -16.14 4.94 -7.67
CA CYS A 288 -17.22 5.68 -7.00
C CYS A 288 -17.64 6.95 -7.75
N GLN A 289 -16.72 7.53 -8.54
CA GLN A 289 -17.01 8.66 -9.41
C GLN A 289 -17.80 8.20 -10.65
N ASP A 290 -17.31 7.15 -11.32
CA ASP A 290 -17.87 6.62 -12.59
C ASP A 290 -19.30 6.09 -12.44
N VAL A 291 -19.72 5.69 -11.23
CA VAL A 291 -21.09 5.21 -10.97
C VAL A 291 -22.00 6.28 -10.33
N CYS A 292 -21.48 7.48 -10.08
CA CYS A 292 -22.24 8.54 -9.42
C CYS A 292 -23.20 9.21 -10.41
N PRO A 293 -24.53 9.12 -10.22
CA PRO A 293 -25.49 9.73 -11.14
C PRO A 293 -25.33 11.25 -11.26
N ALA A 294 -24.93 11.92 -10.17
CA ALA A 294 -24.70 13.36 -10.18
C ALA A 294 -23.49 13.73 -11.05
N TYR A 295 -22.36 13.01 -10.90
CA TYR A 295 -21.16 13.22 -11.71
C TYR A 295 -21.44 12.95 -13.19
N GLU A 296 -22.10 11.82 -13.50
CA GLU A 296 -22.47 11.44 -14.87
C GLU A 296 -23.43 12.44 -15.52
N SER A 297 -24.31 13.08 -14.73
CA SER A 297 -25.20 14.15 -15.21
C SER A 297 -24.50 15.50 -15.44
N GLY A 298 -23.18 15.58 -15.28
CA GLY A 298 -22.38 16.80 -15.45
C GLY A 298 -22.43 17.76 -14.26
N LYS A 299 -22.92 17.31 -13.09
CA LYS A 299 -22.89 18.11 -11.85
C LYS A 299 -21.51 18.01 -11.18
N SER A 300 -21.22 18.96 -10.30
CA SER A 300 -19.92 19.06 -9.62
C SER A 300 -19.63 17.96 -8.59
N LEU A 301 -20.64 17.18 -8.16
CA LEU A 301 -20.47 16.19 -7.10
C LEU A 301 -19.57 15.03 -7.55
N ASN A 302 -18.42 14.89 -6.89
CA ASN A 302 -17.50 13.78 -7.08
C ASN A 302 -17.19 13.07 -5.74
N PRO A 303 -17.76 11.87 -5.49
CA PRO A 303 -17.53 11.13 -4.25
C PRO A 303 -16.06 10.81 -3.99
N MET A 304 -15.26 10.57 -5.03
CA MET A 304 -13.83 10.33 -4.87
C MET A 304 -13.11 11.57 -4.35
N GLN A 305 -13.50 12.75 -4.85
CA GLN A 305 -12.89 14.01 -4.43
C GLN A 305 -13.20 14.32 -2.97
N ILE A 306 -14.44 14.07 -2.51
CA ILE A 306 -14.80 14.21 -1.09
C ILE A 306 -13.85 13.40 -0.19
N VAL A 307 -13.58 12.14 -0.55
CA VAL A 307 -12.68 11.28 0.23
C VAL A 307 -11.25 11.81 0.24
N HIS A 308 -10.78 12.38 -0.88
CA HIS A 308 -9.47 13.03 -0.93
C HIS A 308 -9.43 14.30 -0.09
N ASP A 309 -10.45 15.15 -0.17
CA ASP A 309 -10.53 16.43 0.55
C ASP A 309 -10.54 16.21 2.06
N VAL A 310 -11.27 15.19 2.55
CA VAL A 310 -11.24 14.78 3.97
C VAL A 310 -9.81 14.40 4.40
N ARG A 311 -9.07 13.65 3.59
CA ARG A 311 -7.66 13.33 3.89
C ARG A 311 -6.77 14.58 3.84
N SER A 312 -6.94 15.44 2.86
CA SER A 312 -6.14 16.66 2.70
C SER A 312 -6.35 17.59 3.88
N TYR A 313 -7.61 17.86 4.24
CA TYR A 313 -7.99 18.65 5.41
C TYR A 313 -7.36 18.10 6.69
N ALA A 314 -7.41 16.79 6.90
CA ALA A 314 -6.80 16.15 8.07
C ALA A 314 -5.28 16.35 8.13
N ASN A 315 -4.59 16.34 6.99
CA ASN A 315 -3.14 16.47 6.93
C ASN A 315 -2.68 17.93 7.08
N GLU A 316 -3.41 18.87 6.49
CA GLU A 316 -3.18 20.31 6.56
C GLU A 316 -3.38 20.83 7.98
N HIS A 317 -4.47 20.41 8.63
CA HIS A 317 -4.85 20.86 9.98
C HIS A 317 -4.41 19.90 11.10
N ALA A 318 -3.49 18.98 10.80
CA ALA A 318 -3.12 17.94 11.75
C ALA A 318 -2.70 18.44 13.14
N PRO A 319 -1.89 19.51 13.30
CA PRO A 319 -1.53 20.00 14.63
C PRO A 319 -2.74 20.41 15.48
N ILE A 320 -3.72 21.07 14.88
CA ILE A 320 -4.94 21.57 15.54
C ILE A 320 -5.89 20.39 15.86
N LEU A 321 -6.13 19.52 14.89
CA LEU A 321 -6.97 18.34 15.10
C LEU A 321 -6.41 17.40 16.17
N LEU A 322 -5.08 17.31 16.29
CA LEU A 322 -4.41 16.48 17.28
C LEU A 322 -4.28 17.15 18.66
N SER A 323 -4.38 18.48 18.78
CA SER A 323 -4.55 19.18 20.07
C SER A 323 -5.98 19.04 20.62
N GLY A 324 -6.93 18.60 19.77
CA GLY A 324 -8.33 18.44 20.12
C GLY A 324 -9.17 19.69 19.85
N GLU A 325 -8.61 20.65 19.13
CA GLU A 325 -9.28 21.87 18.69
C GLU A 325 -9.89 21.68 17.29
N THR A 326 -10.84 22.54 16.94
CA THR A 326 -11.43 22.60 15.59
C THR A 326 -10.74 23.72 14.82
N PRO A 327 -10.23 23.47 13.60
CA PRO A 327 -9.66 24.53 12.77
C PRO A 327 -10.70 25.62 12.47
N ASP A 328 -10.29 26.88 12.61
CA ASP A 328 -11.10 28.02 12.17
C ASP A 328 -11.17 28.01 10.63
N GLU A 329 -12.38 28.05 10.07
CA GLU A 329 -12.63 28.16 8.62
C GLU A 329 -12.54 29.60 8.11
#